data_AF-A0A3L6Q970-F1
#
_entry.id   AF-A0A3L6Q970-F1
#
_cell.length_a   1.000
_cell.length_b   1.000
_cell.length_c   1.000
_cell.angle_alpha   90.00
_cell.angle_beta   90.00
_cell.angle_gamma   90.00
#
_symmetry.space_group_name_H-M   'P 1'
#
loop_
_entity.id
_entity.type
_entity.pdbx_description
1 polymer ?
#
loop_
_entity_poly.entity_id
_entity_poly.type
_entity_poly.pdbx_seq_one_letter_code
_entity_poly.pdbx_strand_id
1 'polypeptide(L)'
;MVTEIKEKLSVLGLMPPSSLAESCRPITVFTFLMIKILAQHVLEQLKGKTLKRACLTEEKLQDQIEQRTFAMKNKRFEVSDGIRMYLASLGISLMEEPTGTIWRPCEPEWPEESGSVTNDGASGSSQARPEESGSITSDSLAETLDEAQMLP
;
A
#
# COMPACT_ATOMS: atom_id res chain seq x y z
N MET A 1 1.02 -52.28 20.88
CA MET A 1 1.99 -51.33 20.27
C MET A 1 1.42 -49.91 20.15
N VAL A 2 0.31 -49.65 19.45
CA VAL A 2 -0.26 -48.29 19.31
C VAL A 2 -0.66 -47.65 20.65
N THR A 3 -1.20 -48.45 21.58
CA THR A 3 -1.59 -47.99 22.93
C THR A 3 -0.39 -47.63 23.81
N GLU A 4 0.72 -48.36 23.68
CA GLU A 4 1.95 -48.12 24.42
C GLU A 4 2.68 -46.87 23.93
N ILE A 5 2.70 -46.65 22.60
CA ILE A 5 3.22 -45.40 22.02
C ILE A 5 2.38 -44.22 22.52
N LYS A 6 1.06 -44.35 22.55
CA LYS A 6 0.14 -43.31 23.03
C LYS A 6 0.36 -42.98 24.52
N GLU A 7 0.54 -43.97 25.37
CA GLU A 7 0.87 -43.74 26.79
C GLU A 7 2.22 -43.06 26.96
N LYS A 8 3.27 -43.55 26.29
CA LYS A 8 4.61 -42.95 26.40
C LYS A 8 4.63 -41.49 25.92
N LEU A 9 3.90 -41.18 24.85
CA LEU A 9 3.74 -39.80 24.37
C LEU A 9 2.94 -38.91 25.34
N SER A 10 1.97 -39.49 26.07
CA SER A 10 1.21 -38.77 27.10
C SER A 10 2.04 -38.48 28.36
N VAL A 11 2.88 -39.41 28.79
CA VAL A 11 3.80 -39.22 29.93
C VAL A 11 4.85 -38.14 29.62
N LEU A 12 5.32 -38.07 28.38
CA LEU A 12 6.28 -37.06 27.92
C LEU A 12 5.63 -35.69 27.62
N GLY A 13 4.32 -35.52 27.83
CA GLY A 13 3.62 -34.25 27.63
C GLY A 13 3.50 -33.78 26.17
N LEU A 14 3.83 -34.64 25.20
CA LEU A 14 3.79 -34.35 23.76
C LEU A 14 2.38 -34.46 23.15
N MET A 15 1.41 -35.00 23.89
CA MET A 15 0.00 -34.93 23.54
C MET A 15 -0.80 -34.27 24.66
N PRO A 16 -1.62 -33.25 24.36
CA PRO A 16 -2.62 -32.77 25.30
C PRO A 16 -3.58 -33.94 25.63
N PRO A 17 -3.91 -34.19 26.91
CA PRO A 17 -4.98 -35.12 27.22
C PRO A 17 -6.25 -34.60 26.54
N SER A 18 -6.91 -35.43 25.74
CA SER A 18 -8.08 -35.05 24.94
C SER A 18 -9.20 -34.38 25.76
N SER A 19 -9.29 -34.68 27.06
CA SER A 19 -10.17 -34.03 28.03
C SER A 19 -9.83 -32.54 28.29
N LEU A 20 -8.55 -32.17 28.32
CA LEU A 20 -8.13 -30.77 28.49
C LEU A 20 -8.29 -30.00 27.18
N ALA A 21 -8.03 -30.64 26.04
CA ALA A 21 -8.23 -30.03 24.74
C ALA A 21 -9.69 -29.60 24.52
N GLU A 22 -10.68 -30.37 24.98
CA GLU A 22 -12.12 -30.05 24.89
C GLU A 22 -12.57 -28.94 25.84
N SER A 23 -12.07 -28.94 27.09
CA SER A 23 -12.39 -27.92 28.08
C SER A 23 -11.65 -26.59 27.86
N CYS A 24 -10.48 -26.60 27.21
CA CYS A 24 -9.76 -25.39 26.82
C CYS A 24 -10.25 -24.78 25.50
N ARG A 25 -11.07 -25.49 24.68
CA ARG A 25 -11.68 -24.89 23.49
C ARG A 25 -12.47 -23.61 23.79
N PRO A 26 -13.41 -23.59 24.75
CA PRO A 26 -14.18 -22.38 25.05
C PRO A 26 -13.27 -21.24 25.54
N ILE A 27 -12.24 -21.54 26.33
CA ILE A 27 -11.28 -20.54 26.81
C ILE A 27 -10.49 -19.93 25.65
N THR A 28 -10.03 -20.78 24.72
CA THR A 28 -9.27 -20.33 23.54
C THR A 28 -10.15 -19.51 22.59
N VAL A 29 -11.39 -19.96 22.37
CA VAL A 29 -12.37 -19.22 21.54
C VAL A 29 -12.72 -17.89 22.19
N PHE A 30 -12.94 -17.87 23.51
CA PHE A 30 -13.29 -16.65 24.25
C PHE A 30 -12.14 -15.63 24.23
N THR A 31 -10.92 -16.07 24.53
CA THR A 31 -9.74 -15.19 24.48
C THR A 31 -9.50 -14.66 23.08
N PHE A 32 -9.58 -15.50 22.04
CA PHE A 32 -9.50 -15.07 20.65
C PHE A 32 -10.59 -14.05 20.28
N LEU A 33 -11.84 -14.31 20.67
CA LEU A 33 -12.96 -13.41 20.42
C LEU A 33 -12.78 -12.05 21.14
N MET A 34 -12.34 -12.08 22.40
CA MET A 34 -12.06 -10.85 23.17
C MET A 34 -10.95 -10.02 22.54
N ILE A 35 -9.85 -10.67 22.12
CA ILE A 35 -8.74 -9.99 21.42
C ILE A 35 -9.24 -9.38 20.10
N LYS A 36 -10.07 -10.11 19.34
CA LYS A 36 -10.64 -9.63 18.09
C LYS A 36 -11.52 -8.39 18.30
N ILE A 37 -12.41 -8.41 19.29
CA ILE A 37 -13.28 -7.27 19.62
C ILE A 37 -12.43 -6.06 20.04
N LEU A 38 -11.41 -6.28 20.89
CA LEU A 38 -10.51 -5.22 21.32
C LEU A 38 -9.75 -4.60 20.13
N ALA A 39 -9.23 -5.44 19.23
CA ALA A 39 -8.52 -4.98 18.04
C ALA A 39 -9.42 -4.14 17.12
N GLN A 40 -10.68 -4.56 16.92
CA GLN A 40 -11.67 -3.80 16.16
C GLN A 40 -11.94 -2.44 16.79
N HIS A 41 -12.17 -2.41 18.11
CA HIS A 41 -12.42 -1.18 18.84
C HIS A 41 -11.26 -0.18 18.75
N VAL A 42 -10.02 -0.66 18.95
CA VAL A 42 -8.82 0.18 18.83
C VAL A 42 -8.65 0.70 17.40
N LEU A 43 -8.94 -0.13 16.40
CA LEU A 43 -8.86 0.27 15.00
C LEU A 43 -9.87 1.37 14.66
N GLU A 44 -11.11 1.29 15.14
CA GLU A 44 -12.11 2.36 14.97
C GLU A 44 -11.65 3.69 15.58
N GLN A 45 -11.04 3.64 16.77
CA GLN A 45 -10.48 4.86 17.38
C GLN A 45 -9.32 5.45 16.56
N LEU A 46 -8.45 4.60 16.01
CA LEU A 46 -7.35 5.04 15.14
C LEU A 46 -7.88 5.66 13.85
N LYS A 47 -8.91 5.05 13.25
CA LYS A 47 -9.61 5.60 12.08
C LYS A 47 -10.15 7.00 12.36
N GLY A 48 -10.89 7.18 13.46
CA GLY A 48 -11.41 8.49 13.86
C GLY A 48 -10.31 9.53 14.12
N LYS A 49 -9.18 9.13 14.72
CA LYS A 49 -8.03 10.03 14.93
C LYS A 49 -7.35 10.40 13.62
N THR A 50 -7.26 9.48 12.68
CA THR A 50 -6.65 9.71 11.36
C THR A 50 -7.48 10.71 10.56
N LEU A 51 -8.80 10.53 10.51
CA LEU A 51 -9.72 11.47 9.85
C LEU A 51 -9.63 12.88 10.45
N LYS A 52 -9.54 12.97 11.79
CA LYS A 52 -9.36 14.25 12.49
C LYS A 52 -8.04 14.94 12.12
N ARG A 53 -6.94 14.19 11.99
CA ARG A 53 -5.64 14.74 11.57
C ARG A 53 -5.63 15.16 10.10
N ALA A 54 -6.25 14.34 9.25
CA ALA A 54 -6.39 14.58 7.82
C ALA A 54 -7.38 15.70 7.48
N CYS A 55 -8.12 16.23 8.48
CA CYS A 55 -9.23 17.16 8.30
C CYS A 55 -10.24 16.68 7.23
N LEU A 56 -10.48 15.36 7.19
CA LEU A 56 -11.29 14.70 6.17
C LEU A 56 -12.53 14.08 6.81
N THR A 57 -13.70 14.25 6.18
CA THR A 57 -14.93 13.54 6.56
C THR A 57 -14.95 12.15 5.94
N GLU A 58 -15.63 11.19 6.57
CA GLU A 58 -15.77 9.84 6.02
C GLU A 58 -16.45 9.86 4.64
N GLU A 59 -17.45 10.73 4.45
CA GLU A 59 -18.10 10.93 3.15
C GLU A 59 -17.10 11.36 2.08
N LYS A 60 -16.22 12.32 2.39
CA LYS A 60 -15.23 12.79 1.42
C LYS A 60 -14.19 11.72 1.10
N LEU A 61 -13.82 10.91 2.09
CA LEU A 61 -12.94 9.77 1.88
C LEU A 61 -13.60 8.74 0.96
N GLN A 62 -14.88 8.43 1.19
CA GLN A 62 -15.65 7.51 0.36
C GLN A 62 -15.75 8.00 -1.09
N ASP A 63 -16.01 9.30 -1.31
CA ASP A 63 -15.99 9.91 -2.65
C ASP A 63 -14.64 9.70 -3.36
N GLN A 64 -13.52 9.84 -2.65
CA GLN A 64 -12.19 9.62 -3.24
C GLN A 64 -11.98 8.16 -3.65
N ILE A 65 -12.45 7.21 -2.84
CA ILE A 65 -12.38 5.77 -3.13
C ILE A 65 -13.23 5.44 -4.37
N GLU A 66 -14.43 6.02 -4.46
CA GLU A 66 -15.32 5.85 -5.61
C GLU A 66 -14.73 6.47 -6.88
N GLN A 67 -14.18 7.67 -6.78
CA GLN A 67 -13.51 8.36 -7.88
C GLN A 67 -12.31 7.55 -8.39
N ARG A 68 -11.53 6.96 -7.49
CA ARG A 68 -10.43 6.06 -7.85
C ARG A 68 -10.95 4.80 -8.57
N THR A 69 -11.98 4.17 -8.03
CA THR A 69 -12.60 2.99 -8.66
C THR A 69 -13.12 3.31 -10.06
N PHE A 70 -13.72 4.49 -10.24
CA PHE A 70 -14.13 4.99 -11.54
C PHE A 70 -12.93 5.25 -12.46
N ALA A 71 -11.85 5.84 -11.97
CA ALA A 71 -10.63 6.07 -12.74
C ALA A 71 -9.99 4.75 -13.21
N MET A 72 -9.93 3.73 -12.36
CA MET A 72 -9.46 2.39 -12.72
C MET A 72 -10.32 1.75 -13.81
N LYS A 73 -11.65 1.83 -13.71
CA LYS A 73 -12.58 1.33 -14.73
C LYS A 73 -12.38 2.01 -16.08
N ASN A 74 -12.05 3.30 -16.08
CA ASN A 74 -11.79 4.09 -17.27
C ASN A 74 -10.31 4.11 -17.70
N LYS A 75 -9.45 3.28 -17.10
CA LYS A 75 -8.00 3.19 -17.38
C LYS A 75 -7.25 4.52 -17.24
N ARG A 76 -7.72 5.41 -16.36
CA ARG A 76 -7.05 6.68 -16.00
C ARG A 76 -6.15 6.46 -14.78
N PHE A 77 -5.01 5.80 -15.00
CA PHE A 77 -4.15 5.35 -13.91
C PHE A 77 -3.48 6.52 -13.18
N GLU A 78 -3.13 7.59 -13.88
CA GLU A 78 -2.52 8.79 -13.31
C GLU A 78 -3.44 9.46 -12.28
N VAL A 79 -4.74 9.53 -12.58
CA VAL A 79 -5.75 10.10 -11.66
C VAL A 79 -5.95 9.17 -10.46
N SER A 80 -6.02 7.86 -10.68
CA SER A 80 -6.11 6.87 -9.61
C SER A 80 -4.90 6.94 -8.67
N ASP A 81 -3.70 7.08 -9.23
CA ASP A 81 -2.45 7.15 -8.49
C ASP A 81 -2.30 8.47 -7.73
N GLY A 82 -2.74 9.58 -8.31
CA GLY A 82 -2.83 10.87 -7.61
C GLY A 82 -3.74 10.79 -6.38
N ILE A 83 -4.88 10.10 -6.47
CA ILE A 83 -5.77 9.87 -5.32
C ILE A 83 -5.09 9.00 -4.26
N ARG A 84 -4.37 7.94 -4.68
CA ARG A 84 -3.62 7.07 -3.76
C ARG A 84 -2.56 7.86 -3.00
N MET A 85 -1.77 8.69 -3.69
CA MET A 85 -0.72 9.52 -3.08
C MET A 85 -1.30 10.59 -2.16
N TYR A 86 -2.38 11.24 -2.58
CA TYR A 86 -3.06 12.24 -1.76
C TYR A 86 -3.53 11.63 -0.42
N LEU A 87 -4.22 10.48 -0.47
CA LEU A 87 -4.66 9.81 0.74
C LEU A 87 -3.47 9.31 1.60
N ALA A 88 -2.40 8.81 0.98
CA ALA A 88 -1.19 8.40 1.69
C ALA A 88 -0.50 9.57 2.41
N SER A 89 -0.45 10.76 1.80
CA SER A 89 0.09 11.97 2.43
C SER A 89 -0.70 12.41 3.66
N LEU A 90 -1.98 12.02 3.75
CA LEU A 90 -2.83 12.26 4.92
C LEU A 90 -2.74 11.12 5.96
N GLY A 91 -1.93 10.10 5.71
CA GLY A 91 -1.82 8.91 6.55
C GLY A 91 -2.98 7.94 6.37
N ILE A 92 -3.57 7.87 5.18
CA ILE A 92 -4.66 6.93 4.84
C ILE A 92 -4.19 6.04 3.69
N SER A 93 -4.04 4.74 3.97
CA SER A 93 -3.66 3.75 2.98
C SER A 93 -4.90 3.00 2.46
N LEU A 94 -4.98 2.80 1.14
CA LEU A 94 -6.03 2.02 0.49
C LEU A 94 -5.54 0.60 0.19
N MET A 95 -6.38 -0.39 0.48
CA MET A 95 -6.14 -1.81 0.24
C MET A 95 -7.33 -2.42 -0.49
N GLU A 96 -7.06 -3.16 -1.56
CA GLU A 96 -8.10 -3.81 -2.36
C GLU A 96 -8.46 -5.17 -1.77
N GLU A 97 -9.73 -5.36 -1.45
CA GLU A 97 -10.30 -6.66 -1.11
C GLU A 97 -11.30 -7.09 -2.21
N PRO A 98 -11.58 -8.40 -2.36
CA PRO A 98 -12.59 -8.88 -3.31
C PRO A 98 -13.99 -8.33 -3.03
N THR A 99 -14.26 -7.86 -1.81
CA THR A 99 -15.51 -7.22 -1.40
C THR A 99 -15.55 -5.72 -1.74
N GLY A 100 -14.39 -5.10 -1.97
CA GLY A 100 -14.27 -3.67 -2.27
C GLY A 100 -12.95 -3.08 -1.77
N THR A 101 -12.75 -1.78 -1.99
CA THR A 101 -11.57 -1.07 -1.48
C THR A 101 -11.78 -0.70 -0.01
N ILE A 102 -10.93 -1.22 0.87
CA ILE A 102 -10.89 -0.86 2.28
C ILE A 102 -9.76 0.15 2.54
N TRP A 103 -9.89 0.94 3.59
CA TRP A 103 -8.85 1.88 4.01
C TRP A 103 -8.34 1.56 5.42
N ARG A 104 -7.06 1.86 5.65
CA ARG A 104 -6.37 1.69 6.94
C ARG A 104 -5.62 2.97 7.32
N PRO A 105 -5.63 3.34 8.61
CA PRO A 105 -4.68 4.32 9.14
C PRO A 105 -3.24 3.92 8.83
N CYS A 106 -2.45 4.86 8.37
CA CYS A 106 -1.02 4.72 8.08
C CYS A 106 -0.27 5.93 8.62
N GLU A 107 1.04 5.83 8.70
CA GLU A 107 1.89 7.00 8.90
C GLU A 107 1.80 7.92 7.66
N PRO A 108 1.69 9.25 7.84
CA PRO A 108 1.72 10.18 6.72
C PRO A 108 3.05 10.09 6.00
N GLU A 109 3.01 9.81 4.71
CA GLU A 109 4.19 9.91 3.86
C GLU A 109 4.44 11.40 3.61
N TRP A 110 5.55 11.92 4.14
CA TRP A 110 5.97 13.27 3.81
C TRP A 110 6.39 13.28 2.35
N PRO A 111 5.84 14.18 1.52
CA PRO A 111 6.24 14.25 0.12
C PRO A 111 7.74 14.51 0.08
N GLU A 112 8.49 13.55 -0.42
CA GLU A 112 9.92 13.72 -0.61
C GLU A 112 10.09 14.89 -1.58
N GLU A 113 10.75 15.94 -1.10
CA GLU A 113 11.07 17.11 -1.89
C GLU A 113 11.87 16.67 -3.12
N SER A 114 11.23 16.74 -4.29
CA SER A 114 11.87 16.48 -5.58
C SER A 114 12.87 17.60 -5.85
N GLY A 115 14.05 17.49 -5.27
CA GLY A 115 15.05 18.55 -5.25
C GLY A 115 16.43 18.09 -4.80
N SER A 116 16.88 16.91 -5.22
CA SER A 116 18.32 16.58 -5.19
C SER A 116 18.84 16.38 -6.61
N VAL A 117 19.10 17.51 -7.28
CA VAL A 117 20.14 17.58 -8.30
C VAL A 117 21.45 17.31 -7.59
N THR A 118 22.01 16.10 -7.73
CA THR A 118 23.43 15.88 -7.52
C THR A 118 24.11 16.06 -8.87
N ASN A 119 24.50 17.31 -9.13
CA ASN A 119 25.54 17.57 -10.10
C ASN A 119 26.90 17.24 -9.47
N ASP A 120 27.75 16.74 -10.36
CA ASP A 120 29.21 16.72 -10.33
C ASP A 120 29.93 15.55 -9.67
N GLY A 121 30.79 14.90 -10.47
CA GLY A 121 31.88 14.10 -9.94
C GLY A 121 32.45 13.05 -10.88
N ALA A 122 33.01 13.47 -12.01
CA ALA A 122 33.83 12.61 -12.85
C ALA A 122 34.95 11.90 -12.06
N SER A 123 35.11 10.59 -12.25
CA SER A 123 36.39 9.91 -12.08
C SER A 123 36.43 8.72 -13.02
N GLY A 124 37.32 8.81 -14.00
CA GLY A 124 37.47 7.79 -15.03
C GLY A 124 38.07 6.49 -14.50
N SER A 125 37.79 5.42 -15.23
CA SER A 125 38.81 4.42 -15.53
C SER A 125 38.51 3.82 -16.89
N SER A 126 39.50 3.93 -17.76
CA SER A 126 39.55 3.38 -19.10
C SER A 126 39.39 1.86 -19.09
N GLN A 127 38.64 1.33 -20.05
CA GLN A 127 39.04 0.11 -20.76
C GLN A 127 38.43 0.18 -22.17
N ALA A 128 39.31 0.40 -23.14
CA ALA A 128 38.98 0.42 -24.55
C ALA A 128 38.61 -0.98 -25.07
N ARG A 129 37.60 -1.07 -25.94
CA ARG A 129 37.64 -1.97 -27.10
C ARG A 129 36.75 -1.43 -28.23
N PRO A 130 37.19 -1.47 -29.51
CA PRO A 130 36.70 -0.53 -30.50
C PRO A 130 35.89 -1.21 -31.64
N GLU A 131 34.92 -0.43 -32.15
CA GLU A 131 34.44 -0.29 -33.55
C GLU A 131 33.52 -1.38 -34.13
N GLU A 132 32.30 -0.99 -34.54
CA GLU A 132 32.05 -0.64 -35.95
C GLU A 132 30.62 -0.12 -36.21
N SER A 133 30.57 0.95 -37.02
CA SER A 133 29.63 1.15 -38.14
C SER A 133 28.16 1.48 -37.82
N GLY A 134 27.81 2.77 -37.78
CA GLY A 134 27.19 3.49 -38.91
C GLY A 134 25.74 3.82 -38.53
N SER A 135 25.07 4.93 -38.82
CA SER A 135 25.10 5.84 -39.95
C SER A 135 24.37 7.14 -39.55
N ILE A 136 24.92 8.24 -40.04
CA ILE A 136 24.45 9.62 -40.19
C ILE A 136 22.98 9.74 -40.63
N THR A 137 22.23 10.73 -40.11
CA THR A 137 21.57 11.87 -40.81
C THR A 137 20.81 12.71 -39.77
N SER A 138 21.21 13.95 -39.53
CA SER A 138 20.62 15.20 -40.07
C SER A 138 19.16 15.40 -39.61
N ASP A 139 18.91 16.15 -38.53
CA ASP A 139 18.73 17.61 -38.52
C ASP A 139 17.45 18.07 -39.25
N SER A 140 16.47 18.59 -38.50
CA SER A 140 15.49 19.55 -39.02
C SER A 140 14.77 20.27 -37.87
N LEU A 141 15.12 21.55 -37.73
CA LEU A 141 14.30 22.62 -37.15
C LEU A 141 12.99 22.83 -37.94
N ALA A 142 11.96 23.33 -37.26
CA ALA A 142 10.93 24.30 -37.65
C ALA A 142 9.69 24.05 -36.78
N GLU A 143 9.37 24.86 -35.76
CA GLU A 143 8.83 26.22 -35.85
C GLU A 143 7.57 26.30 -36.71
N THR A 144 6.39 26.32 -36.08
CA THR A 144 5.19 26.94 -36.64
C THR A 144 4.35 27.54 -35.52
N LEU A 145 4.11 28.85 -35.67
CA LEU A 145 3.18 29.71 -34.95
C LEU A 145 1.77 29.08 -34.84
N ASP A 146 1.05 29.43 -33.79
CA ASP A 146 -0.35 29.82 -34.01
C ASP A 146 -0.75 31.04 -33.18
N GLU A 147 -1.21 32.03 -33.94
CA GLU A 147 -1.60 33.37 -33.57
C GLU A 147 -3.12 33.40 -33.59
N ALA A 148 -3.77 33.58 -32.43
CA ALA A 148 -5.19 33.91 -32.40
C ALA A 148 -5.55 34.63 -31.10
N GLN A 149 -5.29 35.94 -31.07
CA GLN A 149 -6.08 36.87 -30.27
C GLN A 149 -6.68 37.90 -31.21
N MET A 150 -7.99 37.76 -31.45
CA MET A 150 -8.82 38.78 -32.07
C MET A 150 -9.89 39.20 -31.06
N LEU A 151 -9.75 40.46 -30.66
CA LEU A 151 -10.65 41.39 -29.96
C LEU A 151 -12.06 41.47 -30.60
N PRO A 152 -13.04 42.23 -30.06
CA PRO A 152 -12.98 43.24 -28.98
C PRO A 152 -13.91 43.04 -27.79
#